data_AF-A0A6M8V9W4-F1
#
_entry.id   AF-A0A6M8V9W4-F1
#
_cell.length_a   1.000
_cell.length_b   1.000
_cell.length_c   1.000
_cell.angle_alpha   90.00
_cell.angle_beta   90.00
_cell.angle_gamma   90.00
#
_symmetry.space_group_name_H-M   'P 1'
#
loop_
_entity.id
_entity.type
_entity.pdbx_description
1 polymer ?
#
loop_
_entity_poly.entity_id
_entity_poly.type
_entity_poly.pdbx_seq_one_letter_code
_entity_poly.pdbx_strand_id
1 'polypeptide(L)'
;MTKIVLTYITLILAFLLVAACSELNTDIPSVPKINTHGDSLYSSTSKNFHPKTIANSPNGMYDCSECHAADFSGGTAKAGCNKCHPTINVHLSGILDPASNNFHGKYIRNDQWEMSGCQSCHAENYSGGYVSPTCLNCHNNAAGPENCTTCHGSPTSNAPPKDINGNTSTTERGVGAHQIHLKGGIVGRNLTCTECHNVPGGVYTPGHVDSELPAEVLMNNPRANLVTNEPNTTQYDSTLALFVPNPSYNPNDLTCGNTYCHGYFKNGNLDNKPVWTNPSTSACGSCHGNGTNPLPKISAAGGSHPNNENCSNCHGGVVDANKNIINPAKHIDGLLNLFGNDIEF
;
A
#
# COMPACT_ATOMS: atom_id res chain seq x y z
N MET A 1 22.14 -59.54 -31.83
CA MET A 1 21.57 -58.82 -32.99
C MET A 1 21.38 -57.34 -32.63
N THR A 2 22.44 -56.67 -32.14
CA THR A 2 22.25 -55.51 -31.23
C THR A 2 23.26 -54.37 -31.36
N LYS A 3 24.40 -54.54 -32.05
CA LYS A 3 25.36 -53.44 -32.29
C LYS A 3 25.34 -52.94 -33.74
N ILE A 4 25.37 -53.84 -34.72
CA ILE A 4 25.40 -53.48 -36.14
C ILE A 4 24.13 -52.72 -36.57
N VAL A 5 22.95 -53.18 -36.15
CA VAL A 5 21.67 -52.52 -36.46
C VAL A 5 21.62 -51.11 -35.85
N LEU A 6 22.18 -50.91 -34.66
CA LEU A 6 22.22 -49.61 -33.99
C LEU A 6 23.17 -48.63 -34.68
N THR A 7 24.29 -49.13 -35.24
CA THR A 7 25.22 -48.32 -36.04
C THR A 7 24.60 -47.88 -37.36
N TYR A 8 23.82 -48.76 -38.02
CA TYR A 8 23.11 -48.39 -39.25
C TYR A 8 21.98 -47.38 -38.99
N ILE A 9 21.22 -47.55 -37.90
CA ILE A 9 20.16 -46.59 -37.53
C ILE A 9 20.75 -45.21 -37.21
N THR A 10 21.88 -45.16 -36.49
CA THR A 10 22.55 -43.88 -36.17
C THR A 10 23.16 -43.21 -37.40
N LEU A 11 23.71 -43.97 -38.35
CA LEU A 11 24.18 -43.44 -39.63
C LEU A 11 23.02 -42.92 -40.50
N ILE A 12 21.88 -43.61 -40.52
CA ILE A 12 20.68 -43.16 -41.26
C ILE A 12 20.09 -41.90 -40.62
N LEU A 13 20.01 -41.82 -39.29
CA LEU A 13 19.54 -40.61 -38.59
C LEU A 13 20.48 -39.43 -38.83
N ALA A 14 21.80 -39.66 -38.81
CA ALA A 14 22.78 -38.64 -39.13
C ALA A 14 22.63 -38.17 -40.59
N PHE A 15 22.44 -39.09 -41.54
CA PHE A 15 22.23 -38.75 -42.95
C PHE A 15 20.92 -37.98 -43.17
N LEU A 16 19.85 -38.31 -42.44
CA LEU A 16 18.59 -37.56 -42.46
C LEU A 16 18.74 -36.16 -41.84
N LEU A 17 19.57 -35.98 -40.81
CA LEU A 17 19.90 -34.67 -40.25
C LEU A 17 20.70 -33.79 -41.21
N VAL A 18 21.60 -34.37 -42.03
CA VAL A 18 22.33 -33.61 -43.06
C VAL A 18 21.47 -33.35 -44.30
N ALA A 19 20.61 -34.29 -44.69
CA ALA A 19 19.68 -34.12 -45.82
C ALA A 19 18.47 -33.22 -45.49
N ALA A 20 18.18 -32.99 -44.20
CA ALA A 20 17.17 -32.04 -43.73
C ALA A 20 17.66 -30.58 -43.75
N CYS A 21 18.94 -30.33 -44.06
CA CYS A 21 19.37 -29.01 -44.52
C CYS A 21 18.83 -28.81 -45.93
N SER A 22 17.54 -28.45 -46.04
CA SER A 22 16.93 -28.08 -47.31
C SER A 22 17.75 -26.98 -47.97
N GLU A 23 18.14 -27.17 -49.22
CA GLU A 23 18.65 -26.08 -50.03
C GLU A 23 17.65 -24.91 -49.97
N LEU A 24 18.15 -23.70 -49.73
CA LEU A 24 17.34 -22.48 -49.76
C LEU A 24 16.62 -22.42 -51.11
N ASN A 25 15.30 -22.53 -51.07
CA ASN A 25 14.47 -22.37 -52.25
C ASN A 25 14.81 -21.01 -52.88
N THR A 26 15.24 -21.00 -54.14
CA THR A 26 15.72 -19.79 -54.83
C THR A 26 14.61 -18.76 -55.05
N ASP A 27 13.36 -19.18 -54.89
CA ASP A 27 12.18 -18.34 -54.89
C ASP A 27 11.75 -17.98 -53.46
N ILE A 28 12.62 -17.28 -52.72
CA ILE A 28 12.16 -16.56 -51.53
C ILE A 28 11.29 -15.41 -52.07
N PRO A 29 9.97 -15.38 -51.80
CA PRO A 29 9.15 -14.24 -52.18
C PRO A 29 9.83 -12.98 -51.64
N SER A 30 10.01 -11.98 -52.52
CA SER A 30 10.72 -10.76 -52.16
C SER A 30 10.14 -10.23 -50.84
N VAL A 31 11.01 -10.03 -49.84
CA VAL A 31 10.60 -9.45 -48.57
C VAL A 31 9.75 -8.22 -48.89
N PRO A 32 8.49 -8.15 -48.39
CA PRO A 32 7.66 -6.98 -48.63
C PRO A 32 8.47 -5.74 -48.32
N LYS A 33 8.42 -4.74 -49.19
CA LYS A 33 9.16 -3.50 -48.96
C LYS A 33 8.54 -2.82 -47.73
N ILE A 34 9.11 -3.05 -46.55
CA ILE A 34 8.64 -2.46 -45.30
C ILE A 34 9.09 -1.00 -45.29
N ASN A 35 8.23 -0.12 -45.78
CA ASN A 35 8.50 1.31 -45.94
C ASN A 35 8.22 2.10 -44.64
N THR A 36 8.46 1.48 -43.48
CA THR A 36 8.23 2.09 -42.17
C THR A 36 9.39 2.98 -41.70
N HIS A 37 10.52 2.98 -42.43
CA HIS A 37 11.73 3.74 -42.12
C HIS A 37 11.99 4.88 -43.12
N GLY A 38 12.44 6.05 -42.64
CA GLY A 38 12.82 7.21 -43.46
C GLY A 38 12.80 8.54 -42.69
N ASP A 39 13.40 9.60 -43.25
CA ASP A 39 13.61 10.89 -42.56
C ASP A 39 12.32 11.56 -42.04
N SER A 40 11.20 11.27 -42.69
CA SER A 40 9.88 11.77 -42.29
C SER A 40 9.41 11.29 -40.91
N LEU A 41 10.09 10.30 -40.31
CA LEU A 41 9.86 9.81 -38.94
C LEU A 41 10.19 10.85 -37.86
N TYR A 42 11.10 11.77 -38.13
CA TYR A 42 11.56 12.76 -37.13
C TYR A 42 10.75 14.06 -37.15
N SER A 43 9.79 14.19 -38.07
CA SER A 43 8.98 15.41 -38.23
C SER A 43 7.59 15.22 -37.62
N SER A 44 7.26 16.01 -36.59
CA SER A 44 5.96 15.94 -35.89
C SER A 44 4.74 16.24 -36.78
N THR A 45 4.94 16.99 -37.86
CA THR A 45 3.90 17.33 -38.85
C THR A 45 3.72 16.24 -39.92
N SER A 46 4.65 15.30 -40.02
CA SER A 46 4.56 14.18 -40.95
C SER A 46 3.43 13.22 -40.56
N LYS A 47 2.76 12.65 -41.56
CA LYS A 47 1.85 11.51 -41.38
C LYS A 47 2.58 10.23 -40.93
N ASN A 48 3.86 10.13 -41.26
CA ASN A 48 4.75 9.03 -40.90
C ASN A 48 5.59 9.38 -39.67
N PHE A 49 5.20 10.36 -38.86
CA PHE A 49 5.93 10.71 -37.64
C PHE A 49 6.07 9.46 -36.75
N HIS A 50 7.26 9.22 -36.21
CA HIS A 50 7.62 7.97 -35.51
C HIS A 50 6.56 7.49 -34.50
N PRO A 51 6.07 8.33 -33.57
CA PRO A 51 4.98 7.96 -32.67
C PRO A 51 3.68 7.55 -33.38
N LYS A 52 3.28 8.24 -34.46
CA LYS A 52 2.06 7.92 -35.21
C LYS A 52 2.18 6.60 -35.96
N THR A 53 3.37 6.28 -36.46
CA THR A 53 3.63 5.00 -37.14
C THR A 53 3.46 3.83 -36.16
N ILE A 54 3.94 3.97 -34.92
CA ILE A 54 3.73 2.97 -33.86
C ILE A 54 2.25 2.90 -33.47
N ALA A 55 1.62 4.05 -33.23
CA ALA A 55 0.21 4.15 -32.82
C ALA A 55 -0.76 3.48 -33.79
N ASN A 56 -0.49 3.59 -35.09
CA ASN A 56 -1.34 3.05 -36.16
C ASN A 56 -1.04 1.56 -36.47
N SER A 57 -0.03 0.96 -35.83
CA SER A 57 0.28 -0.46 -36.01
C SER A 57 -0.75 -1.31 -35.26
N PRO A 58 -1.28 -2.40 -35.86
CA PRO A 58 -2.31 -3.24 -35.24
C PRO A 58 -1.98 -3.73 -33.82
N ASN A 59 -0.73 -4.12 -33.56
CA ASN A 59 -0.24 -4.50 -32.22
C ASN A 59 0.77 -3.49 -31.66
N GLY A 60 0.74 -2.24 -32.13
CA GLY A 60 1.65 -1.19 -31.66
C GLY A 60 3.12 -1.54 -31.86
N MET A 61 3.94 -1.32 -30.82
CA MET A 61 5.39 -1.61 -30.87
C MET A 61 5.70 -3.10 -31.04
N TYR A 62 4.80 -4.01 -30.67
CA TYR A 62 5.05 -5.45 -30.73
C TYR A 62 5.22 -5.96 -32.16
N ASP A 63 4.58 -5.32 -33.14
CA ASP A 63 4.79 -5.64 -34.57
C ASP A 63 6.24 -5.33 -35.02
N CYS A 64 6.95 -4.46 -34.31
CA CYS A 64 8.34 -4.12 -34.61
C CYS A 64 9.34 -5.09 -33.96
N SER A 65 8.92 -5.86 -32.96
CA SER A 65 9.79 -6.73 -32.15
C SER A 65 10.40 -7.90 -32.96
N GLU A 66 9.78 -8.29 -34.07
CA GLU A 66 10.29 -9.33 -34.96
C GLU A 66 11.67 -8.97 -35.56
N CYS A 67 11.88 -7.67 -35.85
CA CYS A 67 13.14 -7.17 -36.43
C CYS A 67 14.00 -6.44 -35.39
N HIS A 68 13.37 -5.77 -34.42
CA HIS A 68 14.06 -4.99 -33.39
C HIS A 68 14.37 -5.79 -32.11
N ALA A 69 14.19 -7.12 -32.15
CA ALA A 69 14.23 -8.05 -31.02
C ALA A 69 13.07 -7.87 -30.03
N ALA A 70 12.77 -8.95 -29.29
CA ALA A 70 11.69 -9.00 -28.30
C ALA A 70 11.87 -8.00 -27.15
N ASP A 71 13.10 -7.59 -26.87
CA ASP A 71 13.47 -6.60 -25.85
C ASP A 71 13.73 -5.20 -26.42
N PHE A 72 13.50 -5.02 -27.73
CA PHE A 72 13.78 -3.78 -28.46
C PHE A 72 15.23 -3.30 -28.39
N SER A 73 16.19 -4.21 -28.15
CA SER A 73 17.64 -3.92 -28.15
C SER A 73 18.20 -3.64 -29.54
N GLY A 74 17.41 -3.91 -30.59
CA GLY A 74 17.72 -3.59 -31.98
C GLY A 74 17.83 -4.80 -32.90
N GLY A 75 17.94 -6.02 -32.37
CA GLY A 75 17.84 -7.26 -33.14
C GLY A 75 18.60 -7.27 -34.46
N THR A 76 17.93 -7.71 -35.53
CA THR A 76 18.47 -7.73 -36.90
C THR A 76 18.47 -6.32 -37.53
N ALA A 77 17.63 -5.42 -37.06
CA ALA A 77 17.56 -4.02 -37.49
C ALA A 77 18.74 -3.16 -37.00
N LYS A 78 19.50 -3.62 -36.00
CA LYS A 78 20.63 -2.94 -35.34
C LYS A 78 20.30 -1.55 -34.76
N ALA A 79 19.01 -1.24 -34.60
CA ALA A 79 18.52 0.02 -34.05
C ALA A 79 17.61 -0.27 -32.85
N GLY A 80 18.15 -0.10 -31.64
CA GLY A 80 17.42 -0.32 -30.38
C GLY A 80 16.59 0.89 -29.96
N CYS A 81 15.37 0.63 -29.49
CA CYS A 81 14.48 1.66 -28.95
C CYS A 81 15.01 2.20 -27.62
N ASN A 82 15.67 1.34 -26.84
CA ASN A 82 16.24 1.64 -25.53
C ASN A 82 17.27 2.79 -25.52
N LYS A 83 17.88 3.12 -26.67
CA LYS A 83 18.81 4.23 -26.79
C LYS A 83 18.15 5.60 -26.54
N CYS A 84 16.90 5.74 -26.96
CA CYS A 84 16.11 6.97 -26.78
C CYS A 84 14.99 6.78 -25.74
N HIS A 85 14.52 5.54 -25.55
CA HIS A 85 13.47 5.17 -24.60
C HIS A 85 14.04 4.16 -23.57
N PRO A 86 14.85 4.62 -22.60
CA PRO A 86 15.60 3.74 -21.71
C PRO A 86 14.74 2.78 -20.87
N THR A 87 13.46 3.11 -20.67
CA THR A 87 12.48 2.31 -19.92
C THR A 87 11.58 1.44 -20.81
N ILE A 88 11.80 1.40 -22.13
CA ILE A 88 10.88 0.70 -23.06
C ILE A 88 10.92 -0.84 -22.91
N ASN A 89 12.04 -1.37 -22.42
CA ASN A 89 12.27 -2.81 -22.24
C ASN A 89 11.33 -3.46 -21.21
N VAL A 90 10.56 -2.68 -20.46
CA VAL A 90 9.54 -3.18 -19.54
C VAL A 90 8.37 -3.84 -20.26
N HIS A 91 8.12 -3.47 -21.53
CA HIS A 91 7.00 -3.94 -22.36
C HIS A 91 7.24 -5.35 -22.91
N LEU A 92 7.42 -6.32 -22.02
CA LEU A 92 7.59 -7.74 -22.38
C LEU A 92 6.24 -8.46 -22.44
N SER A 93 6.21 -9.61 -23.10
CA SER A 93 5.04 -10.49 -23.08
C SER A 93 4.68 -10.88 -21.64
N GLY A 94 3.37 -10.85 -21.34
CA GLY A 94 2.85 -11.12 -20.01
C GLY A 94 2.88 -9.94 -19.03
N ILE A 95 3.20 -8.72 -19.46
CA ILE A 95 3.21 -7.53 -18.59
C ILE A 95 1.85 -7.24 -17.93
N LEU A 96 0.75 -7.63 -18.57
CA LEU A 96 -0.62 -7.47 -18.05
C LEU A 96 -1.14 -8.70 -17.29
N ASP A 97 -0.38 -9.80 -17.24
CA ASP A 97 -0.80 -11.05 -16.59
C ASP A 97 -0.21 -11.14 -15.17
N PRO A 98 -1.02 -11.08 -14.09
CA PRO A 98 -0.55 -11.20 -12.72
C PRO A 98 0.21 -12.50 -12.40
N ALA A 99 -0.05 -13.59 -13.14
CA ALA A 99 0.66 -14.85 -12.98
C ALA A 99 2.06 -14.83 -13.61
N SER A 100 2.28 -13.98 -14.61
CA SER A 100 3.56 -13.88 -15.33
C SER A 100 4.68 -13.34 -14.45
N ASN A 101 5.91 -13.78 -14.70
CA ASN A 101 7.12 -13.19 -14.11
C ASN A 101 7.35 -11.75 -14.59
N ASN A 102 6.84 -11.40 -15.77
CA ASN A 102 6.97 -10.06 -16.37
C ASN A 102 5.85 -9.10 -15.93
N PHE A 103 4.96 -9.50 -15.02
CA PHE A 103 3.86 -8.65 -14.57
C PHE A 103 4.33 -7.27 -14.10
N HIS A 104 3.70 -6.19 -14.58
CA HIS A 104 4.13 -4.83 -14.24
C HIS A 104 4.18 -4.58 -12.73
N GLY A 105 3.23 -5.12 -11.96
CA GLY A 105 3.24 -4.95 -10.49
C GLY A 105 4.46 -5.57 -9.81
N LYS A 106 5.06 -6.63 -10.39
CA LYS A 106 6.34 -7.20 -9.90
C LYS A 106 7.52 -6.33 -10.29
N TYR A 107 7.52 -5.80 -11.52
CA TYR A 107 8.55 -4.86 -11.97
C TYR A 107 8.59 -3.61 -11.10
N ILE A 108 7.44 -2.97 -10.89
CA ILE A 108 7.30 -1.75 -10.09
C ILE A 108 7.78 -1.99 -8.65
N ARG A 109 7.41 -3.12 -8.04
CA ARG A 109 7.89 -3.49 -6.70
C ARG A 109 9.43 -3.62 -6.65
N ASN A 110 10.03 -4.24 -7.67
CA ASN A 110 11.48 -4.43 -7.73
C ASN A 110 12.22 -3.09 -7.94
N ASP A 111 11.60 -2.17 -8.68
CA ASP A 111 12.07 -0.80 -8.91
C ASP A 111 11.69 0.16 -7.76
N GLN A 112 11.52 -0.39 -6.54
CA GLN A 112 11.21 0.37 -5.32
C GLN A 112 9.96 1.26 -5.43
N TRP A 113 8.96 0.82 -6.20
CA TRP A 113 7.70 1.53 -6.43
C TRP A 113 7.85 2.85 -7.19
N GLU A 114 8.95 3.01 -7.93
CA GLU A 114 9.19 4.16 -8.78
C GLU A 114 8.30 4.11 -10.04
N MET A 115 7.48 5.15 -10.24
CA MET A 115 6.47 5.25 -11.31
C MET A 115 6.60 6.54 -12.10
N SER A 116 7.40 7.52 -11.64
CA SER A 116 7.55 8.80 -12.34
C SER A 116 8.20 8.62 -13.72
N GLY A 117 9.10 7.63 -13.85
CA GLY A 117 9.68 7.25 -15.14
C GLY A 117 8.63 6.84 -16.17
N CYS A 118 7.53 6.20 -15.74
CA CYS A 118 6.45 5.78 -16.63
C CYS A 118 5.66 6.98 -17.18
N GLN A 119 5.52 8.07 -16.41
CA GLN A 119 4.77 9.26 -16.80
C GLN A 119 5.34 9.95 -18.04
N SER A 120 6.64 9.80 -18.29
CA SER A 120 7.32 10.31 -19.50
C SER A 120 6.66 9.86 -20.81
N CYS A 121 6.06 8.66 -20.81
CA CYS A 121 5.37 8.09 -21.96
C CYS A 121 3.87 7.95 -21.71
N HIS A 122 3.46 7.61 -20.48
CA HIS A 122 2.05 7.34 -20.12
C HIS A 122 1.28 8.58 -19.67
N ALA A 123 1.84 9.78 -19.87
CA ALA A 123 1.34 11.07 -19.36
C ALA A 123 1.43 11.17 -17.83
N GLU A 124 1.42 12.41 -17.32
CA GLU A 124 1.53 12.72 -15.90
C GLU A 124 0.45 12.03 -15.05
N ASN A 125 -0.75 11.89 -15.58
CA ASN A 125 -1.89 11.25 -14.91
C ASN A 125 -2.10 9.78 -15.35
N TYR A 126 -1.13 9.17 -16.03
CA TYR A 126 -1.21 7.79 -16.54
C TYR A 126 -2.33 7.55 -17.56
N SER A 127 -2.89 8.60 -18.18
CA SER A 127 -3.95 8.48 -19.18
C SER A 127 -3.48 7.96 -20.54
N GLY A 128 -2.18 7.76 -20.72
CA GLY A 128 -1.59 7.36 -21.99
C GLY A 128 -1.56 8.47 -23.02
N GLY A 129 -1.40 8.09 -24.29
CA GLY A 129 -1.26 8.98 -25.44
C GLY A 129 -1.18 8.20 -26.76
N TYR A 130 -0.66 8.82 -27.81
CA TYR A 130 -0.60 8.18 -29.14
C TYR A 130 0.12 6.82 -29.14
N VAL A 131 1.18 6.67 -28.34
CA VAL A 131 2.04 5.47 -28.34
C VAL A 131 1.95 4.65 -27.06
N SER A 132 1.25 5.14 -26.05
CA SER A 132 1.23 4.55 -24.72
C SER A 132 -0.19 4.18 -24.31
N PRO A 133 -0.41 2.96 -23.81
CA PRO A 133 -1.71 2.59 -23.26
C PRO A 133 -2.01 3.41 -22.01
N THR A 134 -3.30 3.60 -21.75
CA THR A 134 -3.77 4.18 -20.49
C THR A 134 -3.74 3.14 -19.38
N CYS A 135 -3.18 3.50 -18.23
CA CYS A 135 -3.26 2.66 -17.02
C CYS A 135 -4.67 2.72 -16.41
N LEU A 136 -5.43 3.78 -16.75
CA LEU A 136 -6.73 4.09 -16.16
C LEU A 136 -7.85 3.15 -16.61
N ASN A 137 -7.61 2.29 -17.59
CA ASN A 137 -8.55 1.23 -17.96
C ASN A 137 -8.72 0.20 -16.84
N CYS A 138 -7.62 -0.15 -16.15
CA CYS A 138 -7.64 -1.10 -15.04
C CYS A 138 -7.57 -0.38 -13.68
N HIS A 139 -6.77 0.68 -13.58
CA HIS A 139 -6.62 1.50 -12.38
C HIS A 139 -7.45 2.77 -12.50
N ASN A 140 -8.77 2.62 -12.43
CA ASN A 140 -9.73 3.70 -12.71
C ASN A 140 -10.08 4.57 -11.49
N ASN A 141 -9.55 4.25 -10.31
CA ASN A 141 -9.73 5.07 -9.12
C ASN A 141 -9.00 6.41 -9.25
N ALA A 142 -9.38 7.39 -8.41
CA ALA A 142 -8.67 8.67 -8.33
C ALA A 142 -7.18 8.43 -8.02
N ALA A 143 -6.28 9.16 -8.68
CA ALA A 143 -4.81 8.94 -8.71
C ALA A 143 -4.35 7.69 -9.51
N GLY A 144 -5.27 6.96 -10.15
CA GLY A 144 -4.93 5.87 -11.06
C GLY A 144 -4.10 4.76 -10.40
N PRO A 145 -2.96 4.35 -10.98
CA PRO A 145 -2.10 3.32 -10.39
C PRO A 145 -1.50 3.71 -9.03
N GLU A 146 -1.45 5.00 -8.70
CA GLU A 146 -0.95 5.52 -7.42
C GLU A 146 -2.05 5.62 -6.34
N ASN A 147 -3.29 5.21 -6.64
CA ASN A 147 -4.34 5.15 -5.62
C ASN A 147 -3.94 4.23 -4.46
N CYS A 148 -4.23 4.63 -3.22
CA CYS A 148 -3.86 3.87 -2.02
C CYS A 148 -4.32 2.41 -2.07
N THR A 149 -5.54 2.17 -2.57
CA THR A 149 -6.17 0.84 -2.65
C THR A 149 -5.54 -0.08 -3.69
N THR A 150 -4.68 0.46 -4.56
CA THR A 150 -3.87 -0.33 -5.51
C THR A 150 -2.81 -1.14 -4.77
N CYS A 151 -2.18 -0.56 -3.75
CA CYS A 151 -1.06 -1.18 -3.03
C CYS A 151 -1.50 -1.86 -1.73
N HIS A 152 -2.35 -1.20 -0.93
CA HIS A 152 -2.78 -1.70 0.37
C HIS A 152 -4.28 -1.56 0.53
N GLY A 153 -4.90 -2.43 1.31
CA GLY A 153 -6.32 -2.30 1.56
C GLY A 153 -7.20 -3.12 0.63
N SER A 154 -8.37 -2.58 0.37
CA SER A 154 -9.39 -3.05 -0.56
C SER A 154 -10.02 -1.84 -1.26
N PRO A 155 -10.83 -2.04 -2.31
CA PRO A 155 -11.59 -0.95 -2.93
C PRO A 155 -12.52 -0.20 -1.97
N THR A 156 -12.84 -0.79 -0.81
CA THR A 156 -13.71 -0.19 0.22
C THR A 156 -12.93 0.54 1.32
N SER A 157 -11.65 0.22 1.53
CA SER A 157 -10.83 0.85 2.55
C SER A 157 -9.35 0.65 2.26
N ASN A 158 -8.59 1.74 2.24
CA ASN A 158 -7.13 1.72 2.14
C ASN A 158 -6.44 1.37 3.48
N ALA A 159 -7.17 1.30 4.59
CA ALA A 159 -6.64 0.77 5.84
C ALA A 159 -6.43 -0.74 5.69
N PRO A 160 -5.21 -1.28 5.81
CA PRO A 160 -4.88 -2.59 5.24
C PRO A 160 -5.58 -3.75 5.96
N PRO A 161 -6.48 -4.53 5.31
CA PRO A 161 -6.64 -5.95 5.62
C PRO A 161 -5.77 -6.81 4.68
N LYS A 162 -5.20 -6.20 3.62
CA LYS A 162 -4.28 -6.80 2.65
C LYS A 162 -3.03 -5.95 2.58
N ASP A 163 -1.87 -6.58 2.70
CA ASP A 163 -0.57 -5.91 2.61
C ASP A 163 -0.04 -5.85 1.17
N ILE A 164 1.09 -5.17 0.96
CA ILE A 164 1.77 -5.06 -0.35
C ILE A 164 2.32 -6.38 -0.89
N ASN A 165 2.44 -7.40 -0.05
CA ASN A 165 2.83 -8.75 -0.47
C ASN A 165 1.61 -9.59 -0.87
N GLY A 166 0.42 -9.05 -0.68
CA GLY A 166 -0.85 -9.69 -1.00
C GLY A 166 -1.40 -10.58 0.11
N ASN A 167 -0.77 -10.58 1.28
CA ASN A 167 -1.25 -11.32 2.43
C ASN A 167 -2.55 -10.73 2.96
N THR A 168 -3.41 -11.57 3.55
CA THR A 168 -4.68 -11.14 4.16
C THR A 168 -4.91 -11.70 5.57
N SER A 169 -3.98 -12.52 6.07
CA SER A 169 -4.06 -13.11 7.40
C SER A 169 -3.63 -12.12 8.47
N THR A 170 -4.37 -12.04 9.56
CA THR A 170 -4.02 -11.25 10.77
C THR A 170 -2.85 -11.84 11.57
N THR A 171 -2.12 -12.80 11.00
CA THR A 171 -0.81 -13.23 11.50
C THR A 171 0.33 -12.45 10.86
N GLU A 172 0.07 -11.80 9.72
CA GLU A 172 1.07 -11.08 8.95
C GLU A 172 1.20 -9.64 9.44
N ARG A 173 2.43 -9.17 9.65
CA ARG A 173 2.67 -7.81 10.16
C ARG A 173 2.05 -6.70 9.30
N GLY A 174 1.93 -6.94 7.99
CA GLY A 174 1.36 -5.99 7.05
C GLY A 174 -0.18 -5.91 7.10
N VAL A 175 -0.84 -6.83 7.81
CA VAL A 175 -2.29 -6.95 7.90
C VAL A 175 -2.75 -6.52 9.29
N GLY A 176 -3.08 -5.25 9.43
CA GLY A 176 -3.47 -4.65 10.71
C GLY A 176 -4.96 -4.77 11.03
N ALA A 177 -5.30 -4.72 12.31
CA ALA A 177 -6.66 -4.55 12.81
C ALA A 177 -7.18 -3.11 12.65
N HIS A 178 -6.47 -2.26 11.89
CA HIS A 178 -6.66 -0.80 11.85
C HIS A 178 -8.10 -0.36 11.51
N GLN A 179 -8.82 -1.13 10.68
CA GLN A 179 -10.18 -0.82 10.24
C GLN A 179 -11.20 -0.70 11.39
N ILE A 180 -10.95 -1.32 12.55
CA ILE A 180 -11.84 -1.21 13.72
C ILE A 180 -11.99 0.24 14.19
N HIS A 181 -10.91 1.04 14.08
CA HIS A 181 -10.91 2.44 14.48
C HIS A 181 -11.76 3.29 13.52
N LEU A 182 -11.64 3.04 12.21
CA LEU A 182 -12.38 3.79 11.18
C LEU A 182 -13.88 3.49 11.22
N LYS A 183 -14.25 2.26 11.58
CA LYS A 183 -15.65 1.84 11.71
C LYS A 183 -16.30 2.39 12.99
N GLY A 184 -15.53 2.60 14.06
CA GLY A 184 -16.06 2.90 15.39
C GLY A 184 -16.87 1.74 15.95
N GLY A 185 -17.63 1.97 17.03
CA GLY A 185 -18.50 0.94 17.58
C GLY A 185 -19.27 1.33 18.84
N ILE A 186 -19.60 0.31 19.62
CA ILE A 186 -20.41 0.45 20.85
C ILE A 186 -19.64 1.22 21.93
N VAL A 187 -18.32 1.05 21.98
CA VAL A 187 -17.47 1.62 23.03
C VAL A 187 -16.83 2.96 22.63
N GLY A 188 -17.09 3.50 21.45
CA GLY A 188 -16.45 4.75 21.05
C GLY A 188 -16.76 5.15 19.62
N ARG A 189 -16.56 6.42 19.33
CA ARG A 189 -16.77 6.98 17.99
C ARG A 189 -15.76 6.43 16.98
N ASN A 190 -16.11 6.63 15.72
CA ASN A 190 -15.20 6.46 14.60
C ASN A 190 -14.02 7.43 14.72
N LEU A 191 -12.82 6.92 14.48
CA LEU A 191 -11.61 7.73 14.37
C LEU A 191 -11.25 7.91 12.89
N THR A 192 -10.62 9.03 12.55
CA THR A 192 -10.00 9.21 11.23
C THR A 192 -8.51 8.87 11.30
N CYS A 193 -7.90 8.56 10.15
CA CYS A 193 -6.47 8.28 10.07
C CYS A 193 -5.62 9.45 10.62
N THR A 194 -6.04 10.69 10.32
CA THR A 194 -5.37 11.93 10.75
C THR A 194 -5.49 12.21 12.24
N GLU A 195 -6.24 11.42 13.01
CA GLU A 195 -6.19 11.53 14.47
C GLU A 195 -4.96 10.84 15.05
N CYS A 196 -4.44 9.82 14.37
CA CYS A 196 -3.34 9.01 14.84
C CYS A 196 -2.00 9.42 14.22
N HIS A 197 -1.94 9.51 12.89
CA HIS A 197 -0.72 9.79 12.14
C HIS A 197 -1.02 10.62 10.89
N ASN A 198 0.01 11.25 10.34
CA ASN A 198 -0.08 11.90 9.04
C ASN A 198 -0.44 10.89 7.96
N VAL A 199 -1.44 11.21 7.15
CA VAL A 199 -1.81 10.41 5.99
C VAL A 199 -1.01 10.93 4.79
N PRO A 200 -0.16 10.10 4.17
CA PRO A 200 0.55 10.45 2.95
C PRO A 200 -0.40 11.03 1.88
N GLY A 201 -0.05 12.20 1.34
CA GLY A 201 -0.80 12.84 0.26
C GLY A 201 -0.52 12.22 -1.12
N GLY A 202 0.51 11.37 -1.23
CA GLY A 202 0.93 10.70 -2.44
C GLY A 202 1.95 9.60 -2.14
N VAL A 203 2.30 8.81 -3.15
CA VAL A 203 3.17 7.64 -3.00
C VAL A 203 4.58 8.04 -2.56
N TYR A 204 5.10 9.19 -3.01
CA TYR A 204 6.45 9.66 -2.70
C TYR A 204 6.52 10.69 -1.57
N THR A 205 5.43 10.90 -0.82
CA THR A 205 5.49 11.85 0.30
C THR A 205 6.29 11.26 1.47
N PRO A 206 7.00 12.09 2.26
CA PRO A 206 7.81 11.61 3.37
C PRO A 206 7.07 10.66 4.33
N GLY A 207 7.70 9.55 4.68
CA GLY A 207 7.11 8.48 5.51
C GLY A 207 6.26 7.48 4.73
N HIS A 208 6.47 7.38 3.41
CA HIS A 208 5.85 6.36 2.54
C HIS A 208 6.94 5.59 1.76
N VAL A 209 6.93 5.56 0.42
CA VAL A 209 7.98 4.87 -0.37
C VAL A 209 9.12 5.81 -0.76
N ASP A 210 9.40 6.81 0.08
CA ASP A 210 10.50 7.75 -0.10
C ASP A 210 11.85 7.22 0.44
N SER A 211 11.82 6.17 1.27
CA SER A 211 12.97 5.53 1.88
C SER A 211 12.92 3.99 1.73
N GLU A 212 13.97 3.31 2.17
CA GLU A 212 13.96 1.84 2.22
C GLU A 212 12.84 1.33 3.13
N LEU A 213 12.12 0.31 2.66
CA LEU A 213 11.06 -0.30 3.45
C LEU A 213 11.61 -0.90 4.77
N PRO A 214 10.83 -0.84 5.87
CA PRO A 214 9.44 -0.40 5.96
C PRO A 214 9.27 1.12 6.11
N ALA A 215 8.19 1.66 5.53
CA ALA A 215 7.80 3.08 5.67
C ALA A 215 7.62 3.50 7.14
N GLU A 216 8.08 4.70 7.49
CA GLU A 216 8.00 5.24 8.83
C GLU A 216 6.65 5.93 9.10
N VAL A 217 5.76 5.23 9.81
CA VAL A 217 4.48 5.83 10.26
C VAL A 217 4.66 6.47 11.63
N LEU A 218 4.91 7.78 11.63
CA LEU A 218 4.98 8.56 12.86
C LEU A 218 3.57 8.84 13.39
N MET A 219 3.28 8.33 14.58
CA MET A 219 2.00 8.54 15.27
C MET A 219 2.00 9.89 15.98
N ASN A 220 2.14 11.00 15.25
CA ASN A 220 2.42 12.33 15.78
C ASN A 220 1.21 13.29 15.76
N ASN A 221 0.00 12.77 15.55
CA ASN A 221 -1.18 13.62 15.45
C ASN A 221 -1.86 13.88 16.79
N PRO A 222 -2.70 14.93 16.88
CA PRO A 222 -3.17 15.47 18.16
C PRO A 222 -3.91 14.48 19.04
N ARG A 223 -4.67 13.53 18.47
CA ARG A 223 -5.42 12.58 19.29
C ARG A 223 -4.51 11.52 19.90
N ALA A 224 -3.59 10.96 19.13
CA ALA A 224 -2.61 10.00 19.66
C ALA A 224 -1.69 10.63 20.71
N ASN A 225 -1.40 11.92 20.58
CA ASN A 225 -0.49 12.69 21.44
C ASN A 225 -1.22 13.63 22.41
N LEU A 226 -2.50 13.36 22.70
CA LEU A 226 -3.26 14.23 23.60
C LEU A 226 -2.63 14.20 25.00
N VAL A 227 -2.08 15.34 25.41
CA VAL A 227 -1.52 15.56 26.74
C VAL A 227 -2.66 15.72 27.73
N THR A 228 -2.51 15.16 28.93
CA THR A 228 -3.50 15.28 30.02
C THR A 228 -2.82 15.63 31.33
N ASN A 229 -3.60 16.15 32.29
CA ASN A 229 -3.11 16.78 33.52
C ASN A 229 -2.29 18.06 33.28
N GLU A 230 -2.61 18.85 32.25
CA GLU A 230 -1.93 20.14 32.04
C GLU A 230 -2.35 21.17 33.13
N PRO A 231 -1.45 22.04 33.61
CA PRO A 231 -1.75 22.99 34.69
C PRO A 231 -2.91 23.96 34.46
N ASN A 232 -3.28 24.18 33.19
CA ASN A 232 -4.39 25.04 32.76
C ASN A 232 -5.73 24.31 32.63
N THR A 233 -5.79 22.98 32.78
CA THR A 233 -7.05 22.25 32.67
C THR A 233 -7.89 22.34 33.95
N THR A 234 -9.21 22.15 33.80
CA THR A 234 -10.16 22.26 34.91
C THR A 234 -9.99 21.14 35.94
N GLN A 235 -9.41 20.01 35.55
CA GLN A 235 -9.17 18.88 36.45
C GLN A 235 -7.67 18.67 36.72
N TYR A 236 -6.83 19.69 36.58
CA TYR A 236 -5.41 19.57 36.96
C TYR A 236 -5.22 19.07 38.40
N ASP A 237 -4.28 18.15 38.59
CA ASP A 237 -3.86 17.64 39.89
C ASP A 237 -2.33 17.75 40.00
N SER A 238 -1.88 18.66 40.87
CA SER A 238 -0.45 18.92 41.09
C SER A 238 0.30 17.77 41.75
N THR A 239 -0.39 16.76 42.27
CA THR A 239 0.23 15.56 42.86
C THR A 239 0.57 14.50 41.81
N LEU A 240 0.02 14.64 40.59
CA LEU A 240 0.26 13.74 39.48
C LEU A 240 1.21 14.37 38.47
N ALA A 241 1.90 13.51 37.70
CA ALA A 241 2.75 13.96 36.61
C ALA A 241 1.92 14.56 35.45
N LEU A 242 2.59 15.31 34.58
CA LEU A 242 2.06 15.62 33.25
C LEU A 242 2.13 14.35 32.40
N PHE A 243 1.03 13.99 31.75
CA PHE A 243 0.98 12.81 30.89
C PHE A 243 1.17 13.23 29.45
N VAL A 244 2.42 13.18 28.98
CA VAL A 244 2.78 13.45 27.58
C VAL A 244 2.95 12.12 26.86
N PRO A 245 2.02 11.73 25.97
CA PRO A 245 2.17 10.50 25.20
C PRO A 245 3.47 10.51 24.39
N ASN A 246 4.09 9.35 24.27
CA ASN A 246 5.24 9.11 23.40
C ASN A 246 4.97 7.85 22.58
N PRO A 247 4.12 7.96 21.54
CA PRO A 247 3.64 6.81 20.78
C PRO A 247 4.77 5.92 20.30
N SER A 248 4.62 4.62 20.53
CA SER A 248 5.66 3.64 20.21
C SER A 248 5.05 2.40 19.59
N TYR A 249 5.76 1.83 18.61
CA TYR A 249 5.47 0.54 18.01
C TYR A 249 6.63 -0.41 18.25
N ASN A 250 6.36 -1.58 18.85
CA ASN A 250 7.35 -2.64 19.01
C ASN A 250 7.20 -3.63 17.85
N PRO A 251 8.18 -3.72 16.93
CA PRO A 251 8.08 -4.56 15.74
C PRO A 251 8.21 -6.06 16.03
N ASN A 252 8.73 -6.46 17.20
CA ASN A 252 8.88 -7.87 17.57
C ASN A 252 7.56 -8.44 18.08
N ASP A 253 6.88 -7.69 18.95
CA ASP A 253 5.60 -8.10 19.56
C ASP A 253 4.39 -7.59 18.78
N LEU A 254 4.62 -6.77 17.74
CA LEU A 254 3.62 -6.04 16.97
C LEU A 254 2.70 -5.20 17.89
N THR A 255 3.21 -4.68 19.00
CA THR A 255 2.40 -3.92 19.97
C THR A 255 2.51 -2.43 19.75
N CYS A 256 1.38 -1.75 19.89
CA CYS A 256 1.29 -0.28 19.87
C CYS A 256 1.02 0.21 21.29
N GLY A 257 1.70 1.25 21.75
CA GLY A 257 1.47 1.77 23.09
C GLY A 257 1.86 3.23 23.24
N ASN A 258 1.72 3.75 24.47
CA ASN A 258 2.10 5.10 24.85
C ASN A 258 1.38 6.21 24.07
N THR A 259 0.16 5.94 23.62
CA THR A 259 -0.76 6.93 23.04
C THR A 259 -1.87 7.23 24.04
N TYR A 260 -2.58 8.35 23.86
CA TYR A 260 -3.80 8.64 24.64
C TYR A 260 -4.80 7.49 24.60
N CYS A 261 -5.18 7.01 23.40
CA CYS A 261 -6.14 5.92 23.28
C CYS A 261 -5.62 4.60 23.87
N HIS A 262 -4.30 4.38 23.85
CA HIS A 262 -3.65 3.20 24.42
C HIS A 262 -3.17 3.47 25.86
N GLY A 263 -4.02 4.16 26.63
CA GLY A 263 -3.93 4.23 28.08
C GLY A 263 -2.97 5.25 28.67
N TYR A 264 -2.22 5.99 27.83
CA TYR A 264 -1.26 7.00 28.28
C TYR A 264 -1.94 8.36 28.51
N PHE A 265 -2.77 8.41 29.54
CA PHE A 265 -3.45 9.62 29.99
C PHE A 265 -3.68 9.59 31.49
N LYS A 266 -4.09 10.73 32.06
CA LYS A 266 -4.44 10.85 33.47
C LYS A 266 -5.47 9.80 33.87
N ASN A 267 -5.14 8.96 34.85
CA ASN A 267 -5.95 7.82 35.33
C ASN A 267 -6.13 6.65 34.33
N GLY A 268 -5.41 6.67 33.20
CA GLY A 268 -5.39 5.60 32.22
C GLY A 268 -4.61 4.36 32.65
N ASN A 269 -4.78 3.28 31.89
CA ASN A 269 -4.06 2.04 32.06
C ASN A 269 -2.79 2.04 31.19
N LEU A 270 -1.66 2.38 31.80
CA LEU A 270 -0.36 2.44 31.11
C LEU A 270 0.13 1.09 30.56
N ASP A 271 -0.48 -0.02 30.97
CA ASP A 271 -0.17 -1.36 30.47
C ASP A 271 -0.94 -1.72 29.19
N ASN A 272 -1.82 -0.82 28.72
CA ASN A 272 -2.58 -1.03 27.49
C ASN A 272 -1.68 -1.02 26.25
N LYS A 273 -1.32 -2.22 25.78
CA LYS A 273 -0.44 -2.43 24.63
C LYS A 273 -1.13 -3.35 23.62
N PRO A 274 -2.16 -2.87 22.90
CA PRO A 274 -2.84 -3.67 21.89
C PRO A 274 -1.87 -4.16 20.82
N VAL A 275 -2.11 -5.37 20.33
CA VAL A 275 -1.36 -5.99 19.23
C VAL A 275 -1.97 -5.53 17.91
N TRP A 276 -1.14 -4.96 17.03
CA TRP A 276 -1.47 -4.41 15.72
C TRP A 276 -2.36 -5.33 14.88
N THR A 277 -2.09 -6.62 14.90
CA THR A 277 -2.81 -7.61 14.10
C THR A 277 -3.99 -8.25 14.84
N ASN A 278 -4.21 -7.94 16.12
CA ASN A 278 -5.28 -8.53 16.92
C ASN A 278 -6.46 -7.56 17.09
N PRO A 279 -7.62 -7.83 16.45
CA PRO A 279 -8.80 -6.96 16.56
C PRO A 279 -9.52 -7.04 17.93
N SER A 280 -9.17 -8.00 18.79
CA SER A 280 -9.88 -8.30 20.04
C SER A 280 -9.20 -7.71 21.27
N THR A 281 -8.70 -6.48 21.19
CA THR A 281 -7.87 -5.84 22.23
C THR A 281 -8.55 -4.69 22.98
N SER A 282 -9.85 -4.46 22.75
CA SER A 282 -10.61 -3.30 23.27
C SER A 282 -11.63 -3.63 24.38
N ALA A 283 -11.41 -4.69 25.15
CA ALA A 283 -12.29 -5.02 26.28
C ALA A 283 -12.31 -3.90 27.34
N CYS A 284 -13.45 -3.68 28.02
CA CYS A 284 -13.53 -2.71 29.12
C CYS A 284 -12.45 -3.02 30.19
N GLY A 285 -11.76 -1.99 30.67
CA GLY A 285 -10.60 -2.16 31.54
C GLY A 285 -9.26 -2.04 30.81
N SER A 286 -9.24 -2.17 29.48
CA SER A 286 -8.01 -2.04 28.67
C SER A 286 -7.48 -0.61 28.70
N CYS A 287 -8.29 0.40 28.36
CA CYS A 287 -7.83 1.80 28.26
C CYS A 287 -7.67 2.50 29.61
N HIS A 288 -8.58 2.24 30.55
CA HIS A 288 -8.52 2.71 31.93
C HIS A 288 -8.91 1.57 32.87
N GLY A 289 -8.39 1.60 34.09
CA GLY A 289 -8.50 0.50 35.04
C GLY A 289 -7.34 -0.48 34.94
N ASN A 290 -7.60 -1.78 35.07
CA ASN A 290 -6.54 -2.81 35.23
C ASN A 290 -6.74 -4.06 34.34
N GLY A 291 -7.47 -3.94 33.24
CA GLY A 291 -7.76 -5.04 32.31
C GLY A 291 -8.92 -5.96 32.71
N THR A 292 -9.30 -6.01 33.98
CA THR A 292 -10.48 -6.77 34.46
C THR A 292 -11.57 -5.88 35.06
N ASN A 293 -11.17 -4.74 35.62
CA ASN A 293 -12.06 -3.71 36.15
C ASN A 293 -11.82 -2.41 35.38
N PRO A 294 -12.87 -1.78 34.82
CA PRO A 294 -12.78 -0.47 34.18
C PRO A 294 -12.72 0.70 35.17
N LEU A 295 -12.67 0.51 36.48
CA LEU A 295 -12.55 1.64 37.41
C LEU A 295 -11.19 2.36 37.21
N PRO A 296 -11.16 3.66 36.84
CA PRO A 296 -9.91 4.39 36.63
C PRO A 296 -9.05 4.45 37.89
N LYS A 297 -7.74 4.72 37.72
CA LYS A 297 -6.79 4.70 38.84
C LYS A 297 -7.20 5.68 39.94
N ILE A 298 -7.35 5.16 41.15
CA ILE A 298 -7.58 5.93 42.37
C ILE A 298 -6.24 6.39 42.98
N SER A 299 -6.29 7.27 43.98
CA SER A 299 -5.08 7.79 44.66
C SER A 299 -4.14 6.71 45.20
N ALA A 300 -4.68 5.60 45.72
CA ALA A 300 -3.87 4.48 46.20
C ALA A 300 -3.08 3.77 45.07
N ALA A 301 -3.48 3.95 43.81
CA ALA A 301 -2.84 3.40 42.62
C ALA A 301 -2.15 4.47 41.77
N GLY A 302 -1.88 5.66 42.33
CA GLY A 302 -1.21 6.76 41.64
C GLY A 302 -2.08 7.51 40.64
N GLY A 303 -3.40 7.53 40.83
CA GLY A 303 -4.34 8.36 40.08
C GLY A 303 -5.10 9.35 40.98
N SER A 304 -6.21 9.86 40.47
CA SER A 304 -7.04 10.89 41.12
C SER A 304 -8.53 10.52 41.14
N HIS A 305 -8.91 9.39 40.54
CA HIS A 305 -10.31 8.99 40.49
C HIS A 305 -10.82 8.59 41.90
N PRO A 306 -12.06 8.95 42.29
CA PRO A 306 -12.64 8.47 43.54
C PRO A 306 -12.92 6.96 43.50
N ASN A 307 -12.87 6.28 44.64
CA ASN A 307 -13.20 4.84 44.70
C ASN A 307 -14.72 4.61 44.71
N ASN A 308 -15.39 4.85 43.57
CA ASN A 308 -16.83 4.70 43.39
C ASN A 308 -17.15 4.06 42.02
N GLU A 309 -17.91 2.97 42.02
CA GLU A 309 -18.27 2.24 40.80
C GLU A 309 -19.60 2.68 40.16
N ASN A 310 -20.33 3.63 40.77
CA ASN A 310 -21.57 4.18 40.20
C ASN A 310 -21.24 5.21 39.12
N CYS A 311 -20.71 4.74 37.99
CA CYS A 311 -20.15 5.57 36.92
C CYS A 311 -21.14 6.64 36.43
N SER A 312 -22.42 6.28 36.27
CA SER A 312 -23.47 7.17 35.73
C SER A 312 -23.78 8.37 36.61
N ASN A 313 -23.46 8.35 37.92
CA ASN A 313 -23.66 9.51 38.80
C ASN A 313 -22.76 10.69 38.42
N CYS A 314 -21.56 10.40 37.89
CA CYS A 314 -20.58 11.40 37.48
C CYS A 314 -20.46 11.48 35.94
N HIS A 315 -20.52 10.35 35.25
CA HIS A 315 -20.31 10.24 33.80
C HIS A 315 -21.63 9.99 33.03
N GLY A 316 -22.76 10.40 33.59
CA GLY A 316 -24.10 10.12 33.06
C GLY A 316 -24.40 10.66 31.66
N GLY A 317 -23.54 11.52 31.11
CA GLY A 317 -23.61 11.93 29.70
C GLY A 317 -23.08 10.88 28.71
N VAL A 318 -22.39 9.84 29.20
CA VAL A 318 -21.70 8.82 28.39
C VAL A 318 -22.06 7.40 28.78
N VAL A 319 -22.30 7.13 30.08
CA VAL A 319 -22.53 5.78 30.61
C VAL A 319 -23.80 5.68 31.46
N ASP A 320 -24.56 4.60 31.32
CA ASP A 320 -25.75 4.31 32.13
C ASP A 320 -25.43 3.59 33.46
N ALA A 321 -26.46 3.34 34.27
CA ALA A 321 -26.33 2.64 35.56
C ALA A 321 -25.87 1.17 35.43
N ASN A 322 -26.04 0.57 34.25
CA ASN A 322 -25.57 -0.78 33.93
C ASN A 322 -24.15 -0.79 33.33
N LYS A 323 -23.46 0.37 33.33
CA LYS A 323 -22.12 0.57 32.75
C LYS A 323 -22.08 0.43 31.22
N ASN A 324 -23.22 0.56 30.53
CA ASN A 324 -23.26 0.62 29.06
C ASN A 324 -22.93 2.03 28.58
N ILE A 325 -22.16 2.12 27.49
CA ILE A 325 -21.91 3.38 26.81
C ILE A 325 -23.16 3.77 26.02
N ILE A 326 -23.85 4.82 26.46
CA ILE A 326 -25.07 5.36 25.84
C ILE A 326 -24.78 6.48 24.84
N ASN A 327 -23.59 7.08 24.90
CA ASN A 327 -23.17 8.08 23.92
C ASN A 327 -21.72 7.82 23.45
N PRO A 328 -21.52 6.92 22.46
CA PRO A 328 -20.20 6.60 21.93
C PRO A 328 -19.48 7.81 21.33
N ALA A 329 -20.19 8.86 20.91
CA ALA A 329 -19.59 10.08 20.36
C ALA A 329 -18.72 10.83 21.38
N LYS A 330 -19.02 10.67 22.67
CA LYS A 330 -18.34 11.30 23.80
C LYS A 330 -17.39 10.37 24.57
N HIS A 331 -17.32 9.10 24.18
CA HIS A 331 -16.30 8.19 24.70
C HIS A 331 -15.14 8.22 23.70
N ILE A 332 -13.90 8.36 24.19
CA ILE A 332 -12.66 8.53 23.40
C ILE A 332 -12.59 9.82 22.54
N ASP A 333 -13.24 10.90 22.99
CA ASP A 333 -13.24 12.22 22.34
C ASP A 333 -12.18 13.19 22.89
N GLY A 334 -11.34 12.73 23.82
CA GLY A 334 -10.28 13.51 24.46
C GLY A 334 -10.73 14.37 25.63
N LEU A 335 -11.99 14.31 26.03
CA LEU A 335 -12.52 15.08 27.14
C LEU A 335 -12.99 14.15 28.25
N LEU A 336 -13.01 14.66 29.47
CA LEU A 336 -13.63 14.00 30.60
C LEU A 336 -15.09 14.41 30.64
N ASN A 337 -16.02 13.46 30.55
CA ASN A 337 -17.41 13.77 30.84
C ASN A 337 -17.64 13.83 32.35
N LEU A 338 -18.07 14.96 32.91
CA LEU A 338 -18.40 15.09 34.32
C LEU A 338 -19.72 15.86 34.50
N PHE A 339 -20.66 15.24 35.20
CA PHE A 339 -22.03 15.71 35.43
C PHE A 339 -22.75 16.17 34.14
N GLY A 340 -22.51 15.43 33.05
CA GLY A 340 -23.10 15.70 31.74
C GLY A 340 -22.32 16.66 30.84
N ASN A 341 -21.28 17.31 31.36
CA ASN A 341 -20.45 18.28 30.63
C ASN A 341 -19.12 17.65 30.22
N ASP A 342 -18.55 18.08 29.09
CA ASP A 342 -17.22 17.63 28.68
C ASP A 342 -16.19 18.69 29.11
N ILE A 343 -15.16 18.25 29.82
CA ILE A 343 -14.13 19.13 30.41
C ILE A 343 -12.72 18.62 30.12
N GLU A 344 -11.77 19.53 30.03
CA GLU A 344 -10.34 19.22 29.94
C GLU A 344 -9.82 18.68 31.28
N PHE A 345 -8.85 17.75 31.23
CA PHE A 345 -8.39 17.02 32.42
C PHE A 345 -6.91 16.64 32.44
#